data_AF-A0A955X5Q9-F1
#
_entry.id   AF-A0A955X5Q9-F1
#
_cell.length_a   1.000
_cell.length_b   1.000
_cell.length_c   1.000
_cell.angle_alpha   90.00
_cell.angle_beta   90.00
_cell.angle_gamma   90.00
#
_symmetry.space_group_name_H-M   'P 1'
#
loop_
_entity.id
_entity.type
_entity.pdbx_description
1 polymer ?
#
loop_
_entity_poly.entity_id
_entity_poly.type
_entity_poly.pdbx_seq_one_letter_code
_entity_poly.pdbx_strand_id
1 'polypeptide(L)'
;MVLLFGLGAMAAWAAGCGEKAPESPREGGCRSCHGDLKSPAPPKALDGSEDPSSPGVGAHRAHLFGIGLSKPVACTECHIEPETVDAPGHIDTDPPAELTWGPLATALGQAPEWDRATLTCVNTYCHGATLSGGNMKTPAWTDTTGDATECGACHGDPPPDPHPNSQLCQ
;
A
#
# COMPACT_ATOMS: atom_id res chain seq x y z
N MET A 1 68.56 -32.56 -6.18
CA MET A 1 68.56 -33.97 -5.73
C MET A 1 68.82 -33.91 -4.23
N VAL A 2 67.84 -33.89 -3.34
CA VAL A 2 66.88 -34.96 -3.01
C VAL A 2 65.52 -34.32 -2.64
N LEU A 3 64.46 -35.01 -3.07
CA LEU A 3 63.03 -34.75 -2.87
C LEU A 3 62.62 -34.90 -1.40
N LEU A 4 61.54 -34.23 -0.96
CA LEU A 4 60.32 -34.91 -0.50
C LEU A 4 59.21 -33.91 -0.13
N PHE A 5 58.00 -34.32 -0.52
CA PHE A 5 56.75 -33.58 -0.59
C PHE A 5 56.14 -33.29 0.79
N GLY A 6 55.48 -32.13 0.90
CA GLY A 6 54.71 -31.73 2.07
C GLY A 6 53.48 -32.60 2.30
N LEU A 7 53.34 -33.07 3.54
CA LEU A 7 52.10 -33.56 4.12
C LEU A 7 51.52 -32.48 5.05
N GLY A 8 50.20 -32.35 5.00
CA GLY A 8 49.46 -31.21 5.51
C GLY A 8 49.37 -31.10 7.03
N ALA A 9 48.91 -29.93 7.45
CA ALA A 9 48.12 -29.75 8.65
C ALA A 9 47.12 -28.63 8.37
N MET A 10 45.85 -29.01 8.20
CA MET A 10 44.73 -28.09 8.35
C MET A 10 44.73 -27.61 9.80
N ALA A 11 45.28 -26.42 10.05
CA ALA A 11 45.10 -25.74 11.31
C ALA A 11 43.81 -24.92 11.20
N ALA A 12 42.70 -25.56 11.57
CA ALA A 12 41.48 -24.86 11.94
C ALA A 12 41.82 -23.85 13.03
N TRP A 13 41.68 -22.56 12.74
CA TRP A 13 41.75 -21.56 13.78
C TRP A 13 40.35 -21.37 14.35
N ALA A 14 40.27 -21.62 15.65
CA ALA A 14 39.06 -21.65 16.44
C ALA A 14 38.31 -20.32 16.36
N ALA A 15 37.08 -20.34 15.87
CA ALA A 15 36.10 -19.32 16.20
C ALA A 15 35.89 -19.37 17.72
N GLY A 16 36.40 -18.36 18.43
CA GLY A 16 36.13 -18.18 19.84
C GLY A 16 34.63 -17.97 20.07
N CYS A 17 34.03 -18.79 20.94
CA CYS A 17 32.72 -18.50 21.49
C CYS A 17 32.86 -17.27 22.41
N GLY A 18 32.53 -16.07 21.92
CA GLY A 18 32.58 -14.88 22.78
C GLY A 18 32.52 -13.54 22.06
N GLU A 19 32.77 -13.49 20.75
CA GLU A 19 32.63 -12.24 20.01
C GLU A 19 31.25 -12.24 19.35
N LYS A 20 30.35 -11.39 19.87
CA LYS A 20 29.17 -11.01 19.09
C LYS A 20 29.71 -10.49 17.76
N ALA A 21 29.34 -11.15 16.66
CA ALA A 21 29.50 -10.55 15.34
C ALA A 21 29.02 -9.10 15.42
N PRO A 22 29.70 -8.13 14.78
CA PRO A 22 29.19 -6.77 14.75
C PRO A 22 27.76 -6.89 14.23
N GLU A 23 26.80 -6.50 15.07
CA GLU A 23 25.42 -6.35 14.65
C GLU A 23 25.50 -5.48 13.41
N SER A 24 25.19 -6.08 12.25
CA SER A 24 24.83 -5.30 11.08
C SER A 24 23.86 -4.25 11.61
N PRO A 25 24.11 -2.93 11.43
CA PRO A 25 23.06 -1.97 11.75
C PRO A 25 21.87 -2.49 10.98
N ARG A 26 20.75 -2.80 11.66
CA ARG A 26 19.57 -3.29 10.95
C ARG A 26 19.36 -2.34 9.78
N GLU A 27 19.61 -2.79 8.56
CA GLU A 27 18.99 -2.15 7.43
C GLU A 27 17.50 -2.39 7.64
N GLY A 28 16.82 -1.37 8.15
CA GLY A 28 15.38 -1.38 8.31
C GLY A 28 14.97 -0.99 9.71
N GLY A 29 14.78 0.31 9.93
CA GLY A 29 13.76 0.80 10.86
C GLY A 29 12.38 0.34 10.39
N CYS A 30 11.46 1.27 10.08
CA CYS A 30 10.13 0.92 9.59
C CYS A 30 10.18 -0.03 8.36
N ARG A 31 11.23 0.09 7.52
CA ARG A 31 11.44 -0.73 6.31
C ARG A 31 11.71 -2.23 6.55
N SER A 32 11.88 -2.65 7.80
CA SER A 32 11.90 -4.09 8.12
C SER A 32 10.53 -4.75 7.92
N CYS A 33 9.46 -3.96 7.94
CA CYS A 33 8.09 -4.40 7.66
C CYS A 33 7.42 -3.56 6.55
N HIS A 34 7.66 -2.24 6.55
CA HIS A 34 7.08 -1.26 5.62
C HIS A 34 7.87 -1.17 4.32
N GLY A 35 7.46 -2.00 3.37
CA GLY A 35 7.82 -1.91 1.97
C GLY A 35 9.02 -2.77 1.57
N ASP A 36 9.59 -2.43 0.42
CA ASP A 36 10.77 -3.05 -0.17
C ASP A 36 11.71 -1.98 -0.77
N LEU A 37 12.61 -2.39 -1.67
CA LEU A 37 13.49 -1.45 -2.38
C LEU A 37 12.79 -0.70 -3.51
N LYS A 38 11.59 -1.12 -3.92
CA LYS A 38 10.78 -0.49 -4.96
C LYS A 38 9.78 0.51 -4.37
N SER A 39 9.29 0.26 -3.16
CA SER A 39 8.37 1.16 -2.47
C SER A 39 8.54 1.08 -0.95
N PRO A 40 8.73 2.21 -0.24
CA PRO A 40 8.79 2.22 1.23
C PRO A 40 7.43 1.98 1.91
N ALA A 41 6.31 2.00 1.17
CA ALA A 41 4.97 1.67 1.64
C ALA A 41 4.05 1.29 0.46
N PRO A 42 2.94 0.57 0.65
CA PRO A 42 2.57 -0.14 1.87
C PRO A 42 3.56 -1.28 2.21
N PRO A 43 3.53 -1.80 3.44
CA PRO A 43 4.15 -3.08 3.78
C PRO A 43 3.61 -4.22 2.91
N LYS A 44 4.35 -5.34 2.88
CA LYS A 44 3.72 -6.62 2.51
C LYS A 44 2.62 -6.92 3.53
N ALA A 45 1.59 -7.65 3.13
CA ALA A 45 0.55 -8.05 4.07
C ALA A 45 1.13 -8.93 5.19
N LEU A 46 0.43 -9.02 6.33
CA LEU A 46 0.88 -9.79 7.50
C LEU A 46 1.00 -11.30 7.23
N ASP A 47 0.30 -11.80 6.21
CA ASP A 47 0.41 -13.17 5.70
C ASP A 47 1.56 -13.35 4.69
N GLY A 48 2.32 -12.29 4.42
CA GLY A 48 3.43 -12.24 3.47
C GLY A 48 3.02 -11.95 2.03
N SER A 49 1.72 -11.73 1.74
CA SER A 49 1.24 -11.46 0.39
C SER A 49 1.77 -10.12 -0.15
N GLU A 50 2.07 -10.12 -1.46
CA GLU A 50 2.34 -8.94 -2.28
C GLU A 50 1.31 -8.78 -3.41
N ASP A 51 0.33 -9.68 -3.47
CA ASP A 51 -0.65 -9.74 -4.55
C ASP A 51 -1.70 -8.65 -4.35
N PRO A 52 -1.89 -7.71 -5.28
CA PRO A 52 -2.91 -6.68 -5.18
C PRO A 52 -4.36 -7.22 -5.16
N SER A 53 -4.59 -8.50 -5.48
CA SER A 53 -5.88 -9.15 -5.24
C SER A 53 -6.12 -9.53 -3.77
N SER A 54 -5.12 -9.39 -2.90
CA SER A 54 -5.24 -9.66 -1.47
C SER A 54 -5.62 -8.38 -0.68
N PRO A 55 -6.50 -8.46 0.34
CA PRO A 55 -6.98 -7.29 1.07
C PRO A 55 -5.88 -6.47 1.75
N GLY A 56 -4.83 -7.13 2.26
CA GLY A 56 -3.71 -6.47 2.93
C GLY A 56 -2.80 -5.68 1.99
N VAL A 57 -2.87 -5.92 0.68
CA VAL A 57 -2.10 -5.21 -0.35
C VAL A 57 -2.99 -4.27 -1.14
N GLY A 58 -3.95 -4.82 -1.87
CA GLY A 58 -4.95 -4.08 -2.65
C GLY A 58 -4.43 -2.90 -3.45
N ALA A 59 -5.26 -1.86 -3.51
CA ALA A 59 -5.00 -0.62 -4.24
C ALA A 59 -4.09 0.37 -3.49
N HIS A 60 -3.39 -0.03 -2.41
CA HIS A 60 -2.52 0.87 -1.64
C HIS A 60 -1.52 1.62 -2.53
N ARG A 61 -0.81 0.93 -3.44
CA ARG A 61 0.19 1.56 -4.32
C ARG A 61 -0.44 2.53 -5.31
N ALA A 62 -1.63 2.21 -5.84
CA ALA A 62 -2.36 3.10 -6.73
C ALA A 62 -2.75 4.41 -6.04
N HIS A 63 -3.14 4.35 -4.76
CA HIS A 63 -3.43 5.53 -3.96
C HIS A 63 -2.16 6.30 -3.58
N LEU A 64 -1.14 5.61 -3.07
CA LEU A 64 0.09 6.24 -2.58
C LEU A 64 0.82 7.02 -3.66
N PHE A 65 0.88 6.48 -4.88
CA PHE A 65 1.60 7.15 -5.99
C PHE A 65 0.67 7.97 -6.89
N GLY A 66 -0.63 7.72 -6.83
CA GLY A 66 -1.56 8.19 -7.85
C GLY A 66 -1.35 7.45 -9.18
N ILE A 67 -2.34 7.59 -10.05
CA ILE A 67 -2.39 6.89 -11.35
C ILE A 67 -2.54 7.86 -12.53
N GLY A 68 -2.17 9.12 -12.35
CA GLY A 68 -2.33 10.19 -13.34
C GLY A 68 -3.74 10.81 -13.39
N LEU A 69 -4.75 10.09 -12.89
CA LEU A 69 -6.11 10.61 -12.67
C LEU A 69 -6.34 11.11 -11.24
N SER A 70 -5.43 10.75 -10.34
CA SER A 70 -5.42 11.18 -8.94
C SER A 70 -4.03 11.71 -8.56
N LYS A 71 -4.02 12.63 -7.60
CA LYS A 71 -2.79 12.97 -6.88
C LYS A 71 -2.46 11.83 -5.90
N PRO A 72 -1.18 11.68 -5.52
CA PRO A 72 -0.78 10.88 -4.36
C PRO A 72 -1.68 11.14 -3.16
N VAL A 73 -2.14 10.07 -2.51
CA VAL A 73 -2.94 10.10 -1.29
C VAL A 73 -2.01 9.85 -0.10
N ALA A 74 -2.12 10.70 0.92
CA ALA A 74 -1.35 10.52 2.14
C ALA A 74 -1.88 9.34 2.97
N CYS A 75 -1.00 8.65 3.69
CA CYS A 75 -1.35 7.52 4.56
C CYS A 75 -2.48 7.88 5.55
N THR A 76 -2.38 9.09 6.10
CA THR A 76 -3.31 9.68 7.08
C THR A 76 -4.73 9.90 6.55
N GLU A 77 -4.97 9.73 5.26
CA GLU A 77 -6.32 9.78 4.70
C GLU A 77 -7.14 8.52 4.97
N CYS A 78 -6.49 7.40 5.29
CA CYS A 78 -7.15 6.13 5.61
C CYS A 78 -6.98 5.76 7.07
N HIS A 79 -5.74 5.78 7.57
CA HIS A 79 -5.39 5.34 8.93
C HIS A 79 -4.27 6.20 9.50
N ILE A 80 -4.00 6.07 10.80
CA ILE A 80 -2.89 6.79 11.43
C ILE A 80 -1.53 6.26 10.94
N GLU A 81 -0.55 7.15 10.78
CA GLU A 81 0.84 6.78 10.52
C GLU A 81 1.59 6.76 11.87
N PRO A 82 1.96 5.58 12.40
CA PRO A 82 2.58 5.49 13.73
C PRO A 82 4.05 5.91 13.69
N GLU A 83 4.50 6.72 14.65
CA GLU A 83 5.89 7.20 14.72
C GLU A 83 6.86 6.13 15.24
N THR A 84 6.38 5.21 16.08
CA THR A 84 7.17 4.13 16.69
C THR A 84 6.45 2.79 16.56
N VAL A 85 7.21 1.70 16.67
CA VAL A 85 6.68 0.33 16.53
C VAL A 85 5.62 0.01 17.58
N ASP A 86 5.74 0.58 18.78
CA ASP A 86 4.86 0.39 19.93
C ASP A 86 3.81 1.50 20.10
N ALA A 87 3.74 2.46 19.16
CA ALA A 87 2.71 3.48 19.18
C ALA A 87 1.32 2.85 18.99
N PRO A 88 0.28 3.41 19.66
CA PRO A 88 -1.11 2.95 19.46
C PRO A 88 -1.53 2.95 17.98
N GLY A 89 -2.28 1.93 17.57
CA GLY A 89 -2.75 1.64 16.21
C GLY A 89 -1.67 1.19 15.23
N HIS A 90 -0.65 0.47 15.72
CA HIS A 90 0.36 -0.20 14.87
C HIS A 90 0.31 -1.73 15.01
N ILE A 91 0.85 -2.29 16.09
CA ILE A 91 0.87 -3.74 16.39
C ILE A 91 0.27 -4.04 17.77
N ASP A 92 -0.59 -3.15 18.25
CA ASP A 92 -1.24 -3.19 19.56
C ASP A 92 -2.58 -3.93 19.57
N THR A 93 -3.12 -4.26 18.39
CA THR A 93 -4.39 -4.97 18.20
C THR A 93 -4.26 -6.13 17.21
N ASP A 94 -5.19 -7.07 17.29
CA ASP A 94 -5.28 -8.16 16.31
C ASP A 94 -5.66 -7.60 14.93
N PRO A 95 -5.11 -8.15 13.83
CA PRO A 95 -5.48 -7.73 12.49
C PRO A 95 -6.99 -7.85 12.24
N PRO A 96 -7.53 -7.03 11.33
CA PRO A 96 -6.84 -6.09 10.43
C PRO A 96 -6.70 -4.67 11.01
N ALA A 97 -5.83 -3.86 10.40
CA ALA A 97 -5.58 -2.46 10.80
C ALA A 97 -6.86 -1.62 10.89
N GLU A 98 -6.86 -0.68 11.85
CA GLU A 98 -7.93 0.29 12.05
C GLU A 98 -7.87 1.41 11.01
N LEU A 99 -9.05 1.86 10.57
CA LEU A 99 -9.19 3.04 9.70
C LEU A 99 -9.79 4.18 10.50
N THR A 100 -9.19 5.36 10.38
CA THR A 100 -9.56 6.57 11.13
C THR A 100 -10.05 7.71 10.24
N TRP A 101 -9.78 7.63 8.93
CA TRP A 101 -10.19 8.56 7.88
C TRP A 101 -9.75 10.02 8.06
N GLY A 102 -9.01 10.52 7.08
CA GLY A 102 -8.49 11.88 7.10
C GLY A 102 -9.42 12.94 6.49
N PRO A 103 -8.95 14.20 6.45
CA PRO A 103 -9.71 15.34 5.94
C PRO A 103 -10.12 15.22 4.46
N LEU A 104 -9.30 14.58 3.62
CA LEU A 104 -9.65 14.38 2.21
C LEU A 104 -10.79 13.35 2.11
N ALA A 105 -10.69 12.21 2.79
CA ALA A 105 -11.72 11.17 2.75
C ALA A 105 -13.09 11.69 3.24
N THR A 106 -13.09 12.55 4.25
CA THR A 106 -14.28 13.15 4.89
C THR A 106 -14.74 14.48 4.27
N ALA A 107 -14.04 14.98 3.23
CA ALA A 107 -14.35 16.26 2.61
C ALA A 107 -15.80 16.31 2.12
N LEU A 108 -16.38 17.52 2.06
CA LEU A 108 -17.80 17.75 1.75
C LEU A 108 -18.78 17.04 2.70
N GLY A 109 -18.40 16.83 3.96
CA GLY A 109 -19.26 16.24 4.98
C GLY A 109 -19.55 14.76 4.76
N GLN A 110 -18.67 14.08 4.01
CA GLN A 110 -18.78 12.65 3.80
C GLN A 110 -18.44 11.88 5.08
N ALA A 111 -19.02 10.68 5.21
CA ALA A 111 -18.81 9.78 6.35
C ALA A 111 -18.22 8.46 5.85
N PRO A 112 -16.91 8.41 5.58
CA PRO A 112 -16.24 7.24 5.01
C PRO A 112 -16.44 5.99 5.87
N GLU A 113 -16.62 4.87 5.19
CA GLU A 113 -16.70 3.56 5.81
C GLU A 113 -15.98 2.53 4.94
N TRP A 114 -15.41 1.52 5.60
CA TRP A 114 -14.83 0.36 4.94
C TRP A 114 -15.75 -0.83 5.11
N ASP A 115 -16.35 -1.27 4.01
CA ASP A 115 -17.14 -2.50 3.98
C ASP A 115 -16.21 -3.70 3.83
N ARG A 116 -16.08 -4.49 4.90
CA ARG A 116 -15.24 -5.69 4.94
C ARG A 116 -15.78 -6.84 4.10
N ALA A 117 -17.08 -6.89 3.83
CA ALA A 117 -17.69 -7.96 3.07
C ALA A 117 -17.43 -7.81 1.57
N THR A 118 -17.47 -6.57 1.07
CA THR A 118 -17.24 -6.25 -0.35
C THR A 118 -15.83 -5.75 -0.63
N LEU A 119 -15.03 -5.48 0.41
CA LEU A 119 -13.70 -4.88 0.31
C LEU A 119 -13.74 -3.52 -0.41
N THR A 120 -14.71 -2.68 -0.09
CA THR A 120 -14.90 -1.37 -0.72
C THR A 120 -14.88 -0.26 0.31
N CYS A 121 -14.25 0.87 -0.04
CA CYS A 121 -14.50 2.13 0.64
C CYS A 121 -15.84 2.70 0.14
N VAL A 122 -16.75 3.05 1.05
CA VAL A 122 -18.05 3.66 0.74
C VAL A 122 -18.16 5.02 1.41
N ASN A 123 -19.06 5.86 0.89
CA ASN A 123 -19.30 7.20 1.43
C ASN A 123 -18.03 8.05 1.58
N THR A 124 -17.05 7.87 0.69
CA THR A 124 -15.83 8.69 0.67
C THR A 124 -15.97 9.87 -0.28
N TYR A 125 -15.16 10.90 -0.08
CA TYR A 125 -15.08 12.02 -1.02
C TYR A 125 -14.54 11.61 -2.41
N CYS A 126 -13.55 10.72 -2.46
CA CYS A 126 -12.84 10.37 -3.70
C CYS A 126 -13.61 9.35 -4.55
N HIS A 127 -14.29 8.40 -3.90
CA HIS A 127 -15.06 7.33 -4.53
C HIS A 127 -16.42 7.18 -3.85
N GLY A 128 -17.48 7.16 -4.66
CA GLY A 128 -18.85 6.90 -4.21
C GLY A 128 -19.77 8.12 -4.27
N ALA A 129 -19.99 8.76 -3.13
CA ALA A 129 -21.13 9.64 -2.89
C ALA A 129 -21.10 10.98 -3.64
N THR A 130 -19.92 11.47 -4.00
CA THR A 130 -19.72 12.77 -4.67
C THR A 130 -19.74 12.67 -6.20
N LEU A 131 -19.60 11.47 -6.75
CA LEU A 131 -19.36 11.27 -8.18
C LEU A 131 -20.65 10.90 -8.91
N SER A 132 -21.40 11.88 -9.41
CA SER A 132 -22.66 11.59 -10.10
C SER A 132 -22.45 11.07 -11.52
N GLY A 133 -23.26 10.10 -11.93
CA GLY A 133 -23.29 9.59 -13.31
C GLY A 133 -22.25 8.53 -13.68
N GLY A 134 -21.28 8.23 -12.80
CA GLY A 134 -20.30 7.17 -13.07
C GLY A 134 -20.84 5.76 -12.82
N ASN A 135 -20.27 4.77 -13.51
CA ASN A 135 -20.67 3.37 -13.43
C ASN A 135 -19.81 2.51 -12.48
N MET A 136 -18.64 3.00 -12.03
CA MET A 136 -17.65 2.28 -11.21
C MET A 136 -17.19 3.14 -10.02
N LYS A 137 -18.16 3.63 -9.25
CA LYS A 137 -17.93 4.63 -8.19
C LYS A 137 -17.44 4.05 -6.88
N THR A 138 -17.63 2.76 -6.66
CA THR A 138 -17.21 2.03 -5.45
C THR A 138 -16.37 0.83 -5.89
N PRO A 139 -15.19 1.08 -6.49
CA PRO A 139 -14.33 -0.01 -6.94
C PRO A 139 -13.90 -0.86 -5.74
N ALA A 140 -13.82 -2.18 -5.94
CA ALA A 140 -13.27 -3.05 -4.93
C ALA A 140 -11.78 -2.74 -4.74
N TRP A 141 -11.33 -2.72 -3.50
CA TRP A 141 -9.94 -2.45 -3.13
C TRP A 141 -8.94 -3.42 -3.75
N THR A 142 -9.39 -4.63 -4.03
CA THR A 142 -8.63 -5.71 -4.64
C THR A 142 -8.90 -5.84 -6.14
N ASP A 143 -9.61 -4.88 -6.74
CA ASP A 143 -9.82 -4.84 -8.18
C ASP A 143 -8.52 -4.43 -8.88
N THR A 144 -8.09 -5.29 -9.81
CA THR A 144 -6.86 -5.12 -10.59
C THR A 144 -7.13 -5.00 -12.09
N THR A 145 -8.40 -4.94 -12.52
CA THR A 145 -8.72 -4.87 -13.96
C THR A 145 -8.35 -3.52 -14.56
N GLY A 146 -8.45 -2.45 -13.75
CA GLY A 146 -8.22 -1.08 -14.17
C GLY A 146 -9.48 -0.34 -14.63
N ASP A 147 -10.64 -0.99 -14.64
CA ASP A 147 -11.92 -0.43 -15.11
C ASP A 147 -12.28 0.86 -14.36
N ALA A 148 -11.94 0.97 -13.08
CA ALA A 148 -12.14 2.18 -12.26
C ALA A 148 -11.37 3.41 -12.76
N THR A 149 -10.43 3.23 -13.69
CA THR A 149 -9.58 4.27 -14.27
C THR A 149 -10.03 4.71 -15.66
N GLU A 150 -11.07 4.10 -16.21
CA GLU A 150 -11.61 4.47 -17.51
C GLU A 150 -12.49 5.73 -17.42
N CYS A 151 -12.59 6.49 -18.52
CA CYS A 151 -13.55 7.58 -18.60
C CYS A 151 -14.98 7.04 -18.44
N GLY A 152 -15.83 7.74 -17.68
CA GLY A 152 -17.16 7.25 -17.31
C GLY A 152 -17.20 6.39 -16.03
N ALA A 153 -16.06 5.91 -15.54
CA ALA A 153 -15.99 5.12 -14.31
C ALA A 153 -16.42 5.93 -13.08
N CYS A 154 -15.80 7.12 -12.94
CA CYS A 154 -16.00 7.97 -11.78
C CYS A 154 -17.27 8.80 -11.89
N HIS A 155 -17.43 9.59 -12.96
CA HIS A 155 -18.59 10.44 -13.20
C HIS A 155 -19.14 10.21 -14.62
N GLY A 156 -20.30 10.78 -14.92
CA GLY A 156 -20.89 10.67 -16.25
C GLY A 156 -19.96 11.21 -17.33
N ASP A 157 -19.80 10.45 -18.40
CA ASP A 157 -19.11 10.83 -19.63
C ASP A 157 -19.94 10.31 -20.83
N PRO A 158 -20.55 11.19 -21.65
CA PRO A 158 -20.43 12.65 -21.64
C PRO A 158 -21.16 13.31 -20.45
N PRO A 159 -20.87 14.58 -20.14
CA PRO A 159 -21.62 15.33 -19.13
C PRO A 159 -23.13 15.41 -19.46
N PRO A 160 -23.99 15.64 -18.46
CA PRO A 160 -25.44 15.76 -18.68
C PRO A 160 -25.80 16.88 -19.67
N ASP A 161 -26.93 16.74 -20.35
CA ASP A 161 -27.49 17.80 -21.20
C ASP A 161 -27.60 19.14 -20.43
N PRO A 162 -27.32 20.29 -21.07
CA PRO A 162 -27.17 20.48 -22.51
C PRO A 162 -25.70 20.46 -23.00
N HIS A 163 -24.90 19.47 -22.59
CA HIS A 163 -23.55 19.31 -23.14
C HIS A 163 -23.57 19.02 -24.65
N PRO A 164 -22.91 19.83 -25.50
CA PRO A 164 -22.83 19.55 -26.93
C PRO A 164 -22.18 18.20 -27.20
N ASN A 165 -22.80 17.35 -28.02
CA ASN A 165 -22.24 16.04 -28.34
C ASN A 165 -21.13 16.20 -29.40
N SER A 166 -19.88 16.30 -28.94
CA SER A 166 -18.69 16.57 -29.74
C SER A 166 -17.66 15.47 -29.53
N GLN A 167 -17.17 14.85 -30.62
CA GLN A 167 -16.10 13.84 -30.54
C GLN A 167 -14.72 14.43 -30.17
N LEU A 168 -14.62 15.76 -30.03
CA LEU A 168 -13.39 16.48 -29.71
C LEU A 168 -13.41 17.12 -28.30
N CYS A 169 -14.50 16.97 -27.53
CA CYS A 169 -14.67 17.56 -26.20
C CYS A 169 -14.27 19.06 -26.14
N GLN A 170 -14.72 19.84 -27.14
CA GLN A 170 -14.60 21.31 -27.20
C GLN A 170 -15.93 21.97 -26.87
#